data_AF-A0A2M9BSF0-F1
#
_entry.id   AF-A0A2M9BSF0-F1
#
_cell.length_a   1.000
_cell.length_b   1.000
_cell.length_c   1.000
_cell.angle_alpha   90.00
_cell.angle_beta   90.00
_cell.angle_gamma   90.00
#
_symmetry.space_group_name_H-M   'P 1'
#
loop_
_entity.id
_entity.type
_entity.pdbx_description
1 polymer ?
#
loop_
_entity_poly.entity_id
_entity_poly.type
_entity_poly.pdbx_seq_one_letter_code
_entity_poly.pdbx_strand_id
1 'polypeptide(L)'
;MKVFSRSALYLALLTLPLLGIVAGCETTKRGFPEVSSPGKDPEEEANRRKREGVSTQLARLNEGKIEYIMPRAQLATAFIREFNDGTVVDKTMIRKVQESPKDKPIYYLVGMGLRDGMFRSMALPLITSTDQSLYLSSHAERYTITSVGCSFCYFSFEKNQITGTTCGDNSGGSRCDLVVENSNNLFRK
;
A
#
# COMPACT_ATOMS: atom_id res chain seq x y z
N MET A 1 40.20 -12.83 59.85
CA MET A 1 41.20 -13.49 60.70
C MET A 1 40.70 -14.88 61.06
N LYS A 2 41.47 -15.93 60.71
CA LYS A 2 41.44 -17.37 61.11
C LYS A 2 40.07 -18.08 61.07
N VAL A 3 39.93 -19.29 60.52
CA VAL A 3 40.24 -20.56 61.21
C VAL A 3 39.87 -21.74 60.29
N PHE A 4 40.83 -22.66 60.08
CA PHE A 4 40.72 -24.14 59.97
C PHE A 4 39.87 -24.81 58.85
N SER A 5 40.07 -26.05 58.42
CA SER A 5 41.12 -27.08 58.54
C SER A 5 40.49 -28.41 58.09
N ARG A 6 41.15 -29.10 57.15
CA ARG A 6 41.35 -30.57 57.08
C ARG A 6 40.17 -31.56 56.94
N SER A 7 40.48 -32.57 56.12
CA SER A 7 40.07 -33.99 56.25
C SER A 7 38.61 -34.30 55.86
N ALA A 8 38.25 -35.44 55.26
CA ALA A 8 38.91 -36.71 54.99
C ALA A 8 38.16 -37.44 53.86
N LEU A 9 38.84 -38.42 53.26
CA LEU A 9 38.39 -39.74 52.81
C LEU A 9 36.88 -39.99 52.63
N TYR A 10 36.50 -40.68 51.56
CA TYR A 10 36.05 -42.09 51.56
C TYR A 10 35.69 -42.46 50.09
N LEU A 11 36.45 -43.32 49.40
CA LEU A 11 36.43 -44.78 49.44
C LEU A 11 35.14 -45.39 48.85
N ALA A 12 35.28 -46.09 47.72
CA ALA A 12 34.54 -47.28 47.24
C ALA A 12 34.36 -47.22 45.71
N LEU A 13 35.03 -48.09 44.93
CA LEU A 13 34.62 -49.47 44.60
C LEU A 13 33.25 -49.48 43.89
N LEU A 14 32.96 -50.22 42.80
CA LEU A 14 33.61 -51.21 41.96
C LEU A 14 32.54 -51.54 40.87
N THR A 15 32.94 -52.24 39.81
CA THR A 15 32.13 -53.21 39.02
C THR A 15 31.01 -52.73 38.07
N LEU A 16 31.37 -52.68 36.77
CA LEU A 16 30.71 -53.34 35.60
C LEU A 16 29.95 -54.66 35.97
N PRO A 17 29.08 -55.29 35.13
CA PRO A 17 28.61 -54.98 33.76
C PRO A 17 27.15 -55.47 33.42
N LEU A 18 26.83 -55.53 32.11
CA LEU A 18 26.04 -56.55 31.39
C LEU A 18 24.51 -56.41 31.17
N LEU A 19 24.17 -56.27 29.88
CA LEU A 19 23.11 -56.94 29.07
C LEU A 19 21.68 -57.16 29.60
N GLY A 20 20.69 -56.83 28.75
CA GLY A 20 19.62 -57.79 28.46
C GLY A 20 18.22 -57.27 28.05
N ILE A 21 17.98 -57.22 26.74
CA ILE A 21 16.82 -57.71 25.95
C ILE A 21 15.35 -57.34 26.31
N VAL A 22 14.66 -56.81 25.27
CA VAL A 22 13.23 -56.89 24.83
C VAL A 22 12.04 -56.63 25.78
N ALA A 23 11.21 -55.66 25.39
CA ALA A 23 9.74 -55.79 25.38
C ALA A 23 9.15 -54.85 24.31
N GLY A 24 8.28 -55.38 23.45
CA GLY A 24 7.49 -54.62 22.46
C GLY A 24 6.11 -54.21 22.98
N CYS A 25 5.35 -53.54 22.10
CA CYS A 25 3.91 -53.19 22.17
C CYS A 25 3.50 -52.23 23.31
N GLU A 26 2.65 -51.23 23.17
CA GLU A 26 1.72 -50.74 22.14
C GLU A 26 1.28 -49.36 22.63
N THR A 27 1.18 -48.33 21.78
CA THR A 27 0.10 -47.34 21.98
C THR A 27 -0.22 -46.65 20.66
N THR A 28 -1.42 -46.96 20.18
CA THR A 28 -2.09 -46.27 19.09
C THR A 28 -2.31 -44.81 19.49
N LYS A 29 -1.68 -43.88 18.76
CA LYS A 29 -2.18 -42.51 18.66
C LYS A 29 -2.45 -42.21 17.20
N ARG A 30 -3.74 -42.21 16.86
CA ARG A 30 -4.27 -41.59 15.64
C ARG A 30 -3.74 -40.16 15.61
N GLY A 31 -2.76 -39.91 14.76
CA GLY A 31 -2.29 -38.57 14.44
C GLY A 31 -3.44 -37.81 13.78
N PHE A 32 -3.88 -36.75 14.44
CA PHE A 32 -4.69 -35.71 13.83
C PHE A 32 -3.95 -35.18 12.59
N PRO A 33 -4.65 -34.80 11.51
CA PRO A 33 -4.00 -34.15 10.39
C PRO A 33 -3.48 -32.80 10.88
N GLU A 34 -2.17 -32.70 11.09
CA GLU A 34 -1.50 -31.40 11.20
C GLU A 34 -1.73 -30.69 9.86
N VAL A 35 -2.63 -29.72 9.90
CA VAL A 35 -2.82 -28.73 8.85
C VAL A 35 -1.45 -28.13 8.57
N SER A 36 -0.97 -28.36 7.36
CA SER A 36 0.32 -27.90 6.85
C SER A 36 0.54 -26.43 7.20
N SER A 37 1.51 -26.18 8.08
CA SER A 37 2.06 -24.84 8.26
C SER A 37 2.56 -24.35 6.88
N PRO A 38 2.17 -23.15 6.40
CA PRO A 38 2.60 -22.68 5.09
C PRO A 38 4.12 -22.65 5.03
N GLY A 39 4.69 -23.32 4.02
CA GLY A 39 6.12 -23.35 3.77
C GLY A 39 6.67 -21.92 3.71
N LYS A 40 7.68 -21.65 4.52
CA LYS A 40 8.47 -20.42 4.45
C LYS A 40 9.41 -20.55 3.27
N ASP A 41 8.88 -20.46 2.05
CA ASP A 41 9.73 -20.26 0.88
C ASP A 41 10.07 -18.76 0.82
N PRO A 42 11.33 -18.35 1.07
CA PRO A 42 11.69 -16.93 1.11
C PRO A 42 11.45 -16.24 -0.24
N GLU A 43 11.43 -17.00 -1.34
CA GLU A 43 11.08 -16.52 -2.66
C GLU A 43 9.57 -16.30 -2.84
N GLU A 44 8.73 -17.15 -2.26
CA GLU A 44 7.27 -16.97 -2.26
C GLU A 44 6.87 -15.83 -1.31
N GLU A 45 7.52 -15.70 -0.15
CA GLU A 45 7.33 -14.58 0.78
C GLU A 45 7.81 -13.25 0.16
N ALA A 46 8.93 -13.24 -0.58
CA ALA A 46 9.41 -12.07 -1.31
C ALA A 46 8.49 -11.71 -2.49
N ASN A 47 7.99 -12.71 -3.23
CA ASN A 47 7.01 -12.50 -4.30
C ASN A 47 5.65 -12.08 -3.75
N ARG A 48 5.25 -12.54 -2.56
CA ARG A 48 4.05 -12.08 -1.85
C ARG A 48 4.22 -10.63 -1.40
N ARG A 49 5.37 -10.24 -0.83
CA ARG A 49 5.69 -8.84 -0.48
C ARG A 49 5.80 -7.92 -1.70
N LYS A 50 6.22 -8.43 -2.86
CA LYS A 50 6.16 -7.70 -4.14
C LYS A 50 4.73 -7.55 -4.67
N ARG A 51 3.82 -8.47 -4.32
CA ARG A 51 2.38 -8.45 -4.67
C ARG A 51 1.54 -7.66 -3.68
N GLU A 52 1.92 -7.62 -2.40
CA GLU A 52 1.39 -6.73 -1.37
C GLU A 52 1.67 -5.28 -1.81
N GLY A 53 0.65 -4.63 -2.37
CA GLY A 53 0.80 -3.29 -2.93
C GLY A 53 1.39 -2.33 -1.91
N VAL A 54 2.54 -1.72 -2.25
CA VAL A 54 3.19 -0.73 -1.38
C VAL A 54 2.20 0.44 -1.23
N SER A 55 1.66 0.58 -0.02
CA SER A 55 0.75 1.67 0.30
C SER A 55 1.53 2.80 0.94
N THR A 56 1.47 3.99 0.35
CA THR A 56 2.20 5.18 0.84
C THR A 56 1.24 6.12 1.54
N GLN A 57 1.53 6.50 2.78
CA GLN A 57 0.76 7.52 3.48
C GLN A 57 1.10 8.90 2.93
N LEU A 58 0.10 9.67 2.52
CA LEU A 58 0.31 10.98 1.91
C LEU A 58 -0.16 12.13 2.79
N ALA A 59 -1.21 11.87 3.56
CA ALA A 59 -1.86 12.86 4.39
C ALA A 59 -2.62 12.20 5.54
N ARG A 60 -3.10 13.03 6.45
CA ARG A 60 -4.05 12.66 7.49
C ARG A 60 -5.17 13.70 7.52
N LEU A 61 -6.38 13.27 7.86
CA LEU A 61 -7.46 14.20 8.17
C LEU A 61 -7.32 14.62 9.63
N ASN A 62 -7.30 15.92 9.87
CA ASN A 62 -7.24 16.51 11.20
C ASN A 62 -8.38 17.54 11.29
N GLU A 63 -9.37 17.28 12.13
CA GLU A 63 -10.58 18.12 12.27
C GLU A 63 -11.27 18.43 10.93
N GLY A 64 -11.31 17.45 10.02
CA GLY A 64 -11.90 17.61 8.67
C GLY A 64 -11.04 18.36 7.66
N LYS A 65 -9.85 18.84 8.06
CA LYS A 65 -8.84 19.42 7.15
C LYS A 65 -7.83 18.37 6.74
N ILE A 66 -7.27 18.53 5.54
CA ILE A 66 -6.25 17.63 5.00
C ILE A 66 -4.87 18.18 5.40
N GLU A 67 -4.15 17.43 6.22
CA GLU A 67 -2.77 17.70 6.61
C GLU A 67 -1.83 16.83 5.79
N TYR A 68 -1.00 17.45 4.96
CA TYR A 68 -0.07 16.75 4.07
C TYR A 68 1.15 16.31 4.86
N ILE A 69 1.43 15.01 4.82
CA ILE A 69 2.67 14.43 5.36
C ILE A 69 3.77 14.54 4.30
N MET A 70 3.41 14.27 3.03
CA MET A 70 4.31 14.45 1.91
C MET A 70 4.23 15.88 1.34
N PRO A 71 5.37 16.57 1.15
CA PRO A 71 5.37 17.90 0.55
C PRO A 71 4.77 17.92 -0.86
N ARG A 72 3.97 18.95 -1.16
CA ARG A 72 3.33 19.10 -2.48
C ARG A 72 4.32 19.14 -3.65
N ALA A 73 5.52 19.68 -3.45
CA ALA A 73 6.58 19.69 -4.47
C ALA A 73 7.09 18.28 -4.80
N GLN A 74 7.18 17.40 -3.79
CA GLN A 74 7.53 15.99 -4.01
C GLN A 74 6.41 15.26 -4.75
N LEU A 75 5.14 15.54 -4.40
CA LEU A 75 3.98 15.02 -5.12
C LEU A 75 4.00 15.46 -6.59
N ALA A 76 4.28 16.74 -6.87
CA ALA A 76 4.34 17.25 -8.24
C ALA A 76 5.43 16.53 -9.05
N THR A 77 6.62 16.37 -8.46
CA THR A 77 7.72 15.62 -9.08
C THR A 77 7.36 14.14 -9.32
N ALA A 78 6.59 13.53 -8.42
CA ALA A 78 6.09 12.18 -8.60
C ALA A 78 5.11 12.09 -9.78
N PHE A 79 4.16 13.02 -9.89
CA PHE A 79 3.23 13.06 -11.02
C PHE A 79 3.93 13.30 -12.37
N ILE A 80 4.93 14.19 -12.44
CA ILE A 80 5.71 14.42 -13.66
C ILE A 80 6.34 13.11 -14.15
N ARG A 81 6.92 12.33 -13.22
CA ARG A 81 7.50 11.01 -13.53
C ARG A 81 6.43 9.99 -13.94
N GLU A 82 5.26 10.03 -13.33
CA GLU A 82 4.16 9.10 -13.65
C GLU A 82 3.53 9.36 -15.03
N PHE A 83 3.47 10.63 -15.44
CA PHE A 83 3.10 11.00 -16.80
C PHE A 83 4.13 10.55 -17.83
N ASN A 84 5.43 10.72 -17.53
CA ASN A 84 6.57 10.28 -18.35
C ASN A 84 6.53 10.70 -19.84
N ASP A 85 5.91 11.84 -20.14
CA ASP A 85 5.57 12.22 -21.52
C ASP A 85 5.81 13.70 -21.82
N GLY A 86 6.53 14.40 -20.94
CA GLY A 86 6.78 15.83 -21.02
C GLY A 86 5.77 16.71 -20.28
N THR A 87 4.74 16.14 -19.66
CA THR A 87 3.79 16.89 -18.82
C THR A 87 4.48 17.54 -17.63
N VAL A 88 4.32 18.85 -17.47
CA VAL A 88 4.78 19.60 -16.28
C VAL A 88 3.61 19.79 -15.34
N VAL A 89 3.71 19.21 -14.14
CA VAL A 89 2.72 19.34 -13.07
C VAL A 89 3.12 20.46 -12.12
N ASP A 90 2.28 21.47 -12.00
CA ASP A 90 2.49 22.65 -11.16
C ASP A 90 1.59 22.66 -9.93
N LYS A 91 0.48 21.91 -9.97
CA LYS A 91 -0.51 21.87 -8.90
C LYS A 91 -0.87 20.44 -8.49
N THR A 92 -0.73 20.17 -7.20
CA THR A 92 -1.14 18.92 -6.57
C THR A 92 -2.07 19.17 -5.40
N MET A 93 -3.11 18.35 -5.27
CA MET A 93 -4.08 18.45 -4.19
C MET A 93 -4.75 17.12 -3.91
N ILE A 94 -5.24 16.95 -2.69
CA ILE A 94 -6.17 15.90 -2.33
C ILE A 94 -7.57 16.52 -2.35
N ARG A 95 -8.45 15.95 -3.18
CA ARG A 95 -9.84 16.40 -3.34
C ARG A 95 -10.78 15.43 -2.64
N LYS A 96 -11.60 15.95 -1.75
CA LYS A 96 -12.74 15.24 -1.16
C LYS A 96 -13.89 15.20 -2.18
N VAL A 97 -14.46 14.02 -2.38
CA VAL A 97 -15.63 13.79 -3.23
C VAL A 97 -16.71 13.14 -2.39
N GLN A 98 -17.87 13.79 -2.34
CA GLN A 98 -19.02 13.37 -1.56
C GLN A 98 -20.28 13.90 -2.26
N GLU A 99 -21.07 13.01 -2.85
CA GLU A 99 -22.29 13.32 -3.61
C GLU A 99 -23.42 13.81 -2.68
N SER A 100 -23.73 13.05 -1.63
CA SER A 100 -24.64 13.48 -0.58
C SER A 100 -23.95 13.52 0.80
N PRO A 101 -24.43 14.34 1.75
CA PRO A 101 -23.90 14.36 3.12
C PRO A 101 -23.98 13.00 3.84
N LYS A 102 -24.81 12.08 3.36
CA LYS A 102 -24.99 10.73 3.91
C LYS A 102 -23.95 9.74 3.37
N ASP A 103 -23.34 10.03 2.22
CA ASP A 103 -22.37 9.13 1.60
C ASP A 103 -21.00 9.23 2.28
N LYS A 104 -20.30 8.10 2.35
CA LYS A 104 -18.92 8.09 2.82
C LYS A 104 -18.05 8.86 1.81
N PRO A 105 -17.29 9.88 2.25
CA PRO A 105 -16.44 10.63 1.34
C PRO A 105 -15.30 9.77 0.83
N ILE A 106 -14.98 9.93 -0.46
CA ILE A 106 -13.80 9.39 -1.10
C ILE A 106 -12.81 10.52 -1.34
N TYR A 107 -11.52 10.26 -1.20
CA TYR A 107 -10.47 11.24 -1.44
C TYR A 107 -9.68 10.82 -2.67
N TYR A 108 -9.37 11.78 -3.54
CA TYR A 108 -8.51 11.57 -4.70
C TYR A 108 -7.27 12.44 -4.58
N LEU A 109 -6.10 11.87 -4.78
CA LEU A 109 -4.89 12.64 -5.06
C LEU A 109 -4.92 13.06 -6.52
N VAL A 110 -4.85 14.36 -6.77
CA VAL A 110 -4.96 14.96 -8.09
C VAL A 110 -3.70 15.76 -8.39
N GLY A 111 -3.07 15.47 -9.53
CA GLY A 111 -2.02 16.28 -10.13
C GLY A 111 -2.53 16.93 -11.41
N MET A 112 -2.32 18.23 -11.56
CA MET A 112 -2.72 19.00 -12.74
C MET A 112 -1.50 19.68 -13.34
N GLY A 113 -1.47 19.74 -14.66
CA GLY A 113 -0.34 20.27 -15.39
C GLY A 113 -0.66 20.54 -16.85
N LEU A 114 0.40 20.85 -17.59
CA LEU A 114 0.35 21.13 -19.02
C LEU A 114 1.33 20.25 -19.78
N ARG A 115 0.94 19.85 -20.98
CA ARG A 115 1.83 19.26 -21.98
C ARG A 115 1.60 19.98 -23.30
N ASP A 116 2.64 20.58 -23.86
CA ASP A 116 2.56 21.36 -25.10
C ASP A 116 1.44 22.43 -25.07
N GLY A 117 1.24 23.05 -23.90
CA GLY A 117 0.18 24.03 -23.65
C GLY A 117 -1.22 23.46 -23.43
N MET A 118 -1.42 22.15 -23.55
CA MET A 118 -2.71 21.48 -23.33
C MET A 118 -2.86 21.00 -21.88
N PHE A 119 -4.06 21.20 -21.32
CA PHE A 119 -4.38 20.76 -19.97
C PHE A 119 -4.33 19.24 -19.82
N ARG A 120 -3.64 18.78 -18.76
CA ARG A 120 -3.62 17.39 -18.33
C ARG A 120 -3.87 17.29 -16.83
N SER A 121 -4.57 16.24 -16.44
CA SER A 121 -4.86 15.96 -15.05
C SER A 121 -4.82 14.47 -14.79
N MET A 122 -4.31 14.07 -13.64
CA MET A 122 -4.29 12.70 -13.18
C MET A 122 -4.92 12.63 -11.79
N ALA A 123 -5.86 11.71 -11.59
CA ALA A 123 -6.49 11.43 -10.32
C ALA A 123 -6.26 9.97 -9.90
N LEU A 124 -5.97 9.79 -8.62
CA LEU A 124 -5.69 8.51 -7.99
C LEU A 124 -6.54 8.40 -6.71
N PRO A 125 -7.39 7.36 -6.56
CA PRO A 125 -8.20 7.19 -5.36
C PRO A 125 -7.33 6.84 -4.16
N LEU A 126 -7.63 7.46 -3.02
CA LEU A 126 -6.96 7.22 -1.75
C LEU A 126 -7.81 6.33 -0.86
N ILE A 127 -7.13 5.46 -0.13
CA ILE A 127 -7.70 4.61 0.89
C ILE A 127 -7.70 5.39 2.20
N THR A 128 -8.89 5.63 2.75
CA THR A 128 -9.05 6.22 4.08
C THR A 128 -9.05 5.12 5.13
N SER A 129 -8.06 5.17 6.02
CA SER A 129 -7.96 4.28 7.18
C SER A 129 -8.87 4.72 8.34
N THR A 130 -9.06 3.85 9.32
CA THR A 130 -9.88 4.11 10.53
C THR A 130 -9.30 5.22 11.41
N ASP A 131 -7.99 5.42 11.36
CA ASP A 131 -7.26 6.50 12.04
C ASP A 131 -7.25 7.82 11.23
N GLN A 132 -8.10 7.91 10.21
CA GLN A 132 -8.23 9.07 9.31
C GLN A 132 -6.97 9.38 8.47
N SER A 133 -6.03 8.44 8.39
CA SER A 133 -4.87 8.54 7.50
C SER A 133 -5.27 8.20 6.05
N LEU A 134 -4.68 8.91 5.08
CA LEU A 134 -4.93 8.75 3.66
C LEU A 134 -3.73 8.09 2.98
N TYR A 135 -3.97 6.94 2.36
CA TYR A 135 -2.96 6.11 1.72
C TYR A 135 -3.20 5.99 0.22
N LEU A 136 -2.14 6.00 -0.57
CA LEU A 136 -2.17 5.60 -1.98
C LEU A 136 -1.63 4.17 -2.11
N SER A 137 -2.44 3.27 -2.67
CA SER A 137 -2.00 1.93 -3.06
C SER A 137 -1.35 1.96 -4.44
N SER A 138 -0.28 1.19 -4.64
CA SER A 138 0.32 0.98 -5.98
C SER A 138 -0.62 0.32 -6.99
N HIS A 139 -1.68 -0.35 -6.51
CA HIS A 139 -2.70 -0.99 -7.34
C HIS A 139 -3.94 -0.10 -7.53
N ALA A 140 -3.91 1.14 -7.05
CA ALA A 140 -5.01 2.07 -7.28
C ALA A 140 -5.11 2.43 -8.76
N GLU A 141 -6.34 2.52 -9.25
CA GLU A 141 -6.63 2.95 -10.61
C GLU A 141 -6.13 4.38 -10.86
N ARG A 142 -5.59 4.60 -12.05
CA ARG A 142 -5.06 5.87 -12.53
C ARG A 142 -6.00 6.43 -13.58
N TYR A 143 -6.59 7.57 -13.28
CA TYR A 143 -7.50 8.29 -14.16
C TYR A 143 -6.77 9.48 -14.74
N THR A 144 -6.55 9.50 -16.06
CA THR A 144 -5.87 10.60 -16.75
C THR A 144 -6.81 11.28 -17.71
N ILE A 145 -6.94 12.61 -17.60
CA ILE A 145 -7.64 13.44 -18.57
C ILE A 145 -6.62 14.17 -19.43
N THR A 146 -6.85 14.14 -20.74
CA THR A 146 -6.18 15.01 -21.71
C THR A 146 -7.19 15.94 -22.35
N SER A 147 -6.90 17.24 -22.34
CA SER A 147 -7.71 18.19 -23.09
C SER A 147 -7.39 18.17 -24.59
N VAL A 148 -8.45 18.23 -25.40
CA VAL A 148 -8.37 18.49 -26.84
C VAL A 148 -9.28 19.69 -27.13
N GLY A 149 -8.68 20.87 -27.33
CA GLY A 149 -9.41 22.13 -27.59
C GLY A 149 -10.11 22.75 -26.37
N CYS A 150 -10.23 22.03 -25.26
CA CYS A 150 -10.87 22.50 -24.04
C CYS A 150 -9.89 23.31 -23.16
N SER A 151 -10.32 24.44 -22.60
CA SER A 151 -9.44 25.21 -21.69
C SER A 151 -9.13 24.44 -20.40
N PHE A 152 -10.16 23.82 -19.82
CA PHE A 152 -10.04 23.04 -18.57
C PHE A 152 -10.99 21.84 -18.60
N CYS A 153 -10.48 20.69 -18.18
CA CYS A 153 -11.28 19.47 -18.03
C CYS A 153 -11.52 19.11 -16.57
N TYR A 154 -12.71 18.58 -16.29
CA TYR A 154 -13.13 18.14 -14.97
C TYR A 154 -13.46 16.66 -14.98
N PHE A 155 -13.16 15.95 -13.89
CA PHE A 155 -13.68 14.61 -13.65
C PHE A 155 -15.17 14.69 -13.30
N SER A 156 -15.96 13.84 -13.93
CA SER A 156 -17.37 13.62 -13.59
C SER A 156 -17.46 12.47 -12.59
N PHE A 157 -18.34 12.61 -11.60
CA PHE A 157 -18.47 11.65 -10.51
C PHE A 157 -19.89 11.10 -10.44
N GLU A 158 -20.00 9.80 -10.17
CA GLU A 158 -21.24 9.12 -9.81
C GLU A 158 -20.93 8.21 -8.61
N LYS A 159 -21.72 8.28 -7.54
CA LYS A 159 -21.49 7.50 -6.29
C LYS A 159 -20.07 7.67 -5.74
N ASN A 160 -19.53 8.88 -5.83
CA ASN A 160 -18.16 9.26 -5.45
C ASN A 160 -17.02 8.63 -6.29
N GLN A 161 -17.35 7.92 -7.37
CA GLN A 161 -16.39 7.33 -8.31
C GLN A 161 -16.31 8.15 -9.59
N ILE A 162 -15.12 8.22 -10.19
CA ILE A 162 -14.94 8.89 -11.48
C ILE A 162 -15.58 8.02 -12.56
N THR A 163 -16.56 8.57 -13.28
CA THR A 163 -17.26 7.86 -14.36
C THR A 163 -17.04 8.49 -15.73
N GLY A 164 -16.52 9.70 -15.78
CA GLY A 164 -16.31 10.40 -17.04
C GLY A 164 -15.61 11.73 -16.86
N THR A 165 -15.77 12.58 -17.86
CA THR A 165 -15.15 13.90 -17.91
C THR A 165 -16.08 14.93 -18.51
N THR A 166 -15.90 16.18 -18.11
CA THR A 166 -16.65 17.32 -18.64
C THR A 166 -15.69 18.42 -19.03
N CYS A 167 -15.91 19.03 -20.20
CA CYS A 167 -15.18 20.22 -20.62
C CYS A 167 -15.80 21.47 -19.98
N GLY A 168 -14.96 22.40 -19.53
CA GLY A 168 -15.39 23.66 -18.92
C GLY A 168 -15.98 24.68 -19.90
N ASP A 169 -15.77 24.47 -21.20
CA ASP A 169 -16.34 25.27 -22.26
C ASP A 169 -17.16 24.38 -23.22
N ASN A 170 -18.21 24.94 -23.81
CA ASN A 170 -19.05 24.24 -24.80
C ASN A 170 -18.62 24.60 -26.23
N SER A 171 -17.31 24.83 -26.44
CA SER A 171 -16.81 25.19 -27.76
C SER A 171 -16.87 23.99 -28.71
N GLY A 172 -17.30 24.23 -29.95
CA GLY A 172 -17.48 23.17 -30.93
C GLY A 172 -16.17 22.45 -31.24
N GLY A 173 -16.14 21.13 -31.06
CA GLY A 173 -14.97 20.29 -31.31
C GLY A 173 -14.07 20.05 -30.10
N SER A 174 -14.33 20.73 -28.97
CA SER A 174 -13.58 20.53 -27.73
C SER A 174 -14.06 19.31 -26.97
N ARG A 175 -13.11 18.53 -26.46
CA ARG A 175 -13.40 17.34 -25.64
C ARG A 175 -12.31 17.09 -24.61
N CYS A 176 -12.66 16.25 -23.65
CA CYS A 176 -11.77 15.76 -22.62
C CYS A 176 -11.71 14.25 -22.76
N ASP A 177 -10.52 13.73 -23.06
CA ASP A 177 -10.32 12.30 -23.24
C ASP A 177 -9.88 11.68 -21.91
N LEU A 178 -10.66 10.72 -21.41
CA LEU A 178 -10.37 9.96 -20.19
C LEU A 178 -9.69 8.65 -20.54
N VAL A 179 -8.56 8.38 -19.88
CA VAL A 179 -7.89 7.08 -19.89
C VAL A 179 -7.85 6.56 -18.45
N VAL A 180 -8.25 5.30 -18.27
CA VAL A 180 -8.22 4.61 -16.97
C VAL A 180 -7.28 3.42 -17.05
N GLU A 181 -6.34 3.34 -16.12
CA GLU A 181 -5.42 2.21 -15.98
C GLU A 181 -5.53 1.61 -14.59
N ASN A 182 -5.46 0.28 -14.49
CA ASN A 182 -5.73 -0.45 -13.24
C ASN A 182 -4.54 -0.45 -12.24
N SER A 183 -3.54 0.40 -12.47
CA SER A 183 -2.38 0.49 -11.59
C SER A 183 -1.71 1.85 -11.76
N ASN A 184 -0.91 2.23 -10.77
CA ASN A 184 -0.07 3.42 -10.82
C ASN A 184 1.34 3.11 -10.33
N ASN A 185 2.31 3.88 -10.81
CA ASN A 185 3.71 3.76 -10.41
C ASN A 185 4.21 5.02 -9.68
N LEU A 186 3.29 5.85 -9.16
CA LEU A 186 3.60 7.19 -8.63
C LEU A 186 4.72 7.19 -7.59
N PHE A 187 4.78 6.15 -6.73
CA PHE A 187 5.84 5.96 -5.72
C PHE A 187 6.57 4.62 -5.82
N ARG A 188 6.49 3.93 -6.97
CA ARG A 188 7.30 2.72 -7.14
C ARG A 188 8.77 3.11 -7.21
N LYS A 189 9.59 2.41 -6.41
CA LYS A 189 11.05 2.55 -6.39
C LYS A 189 11.67 1.75 -7.51
#